data_AF-A0A9L0RKH7-F1
#
_entry.id   AF-A0A9L0RKH7-F1
#
_cell.length_a   1.000
_cell.length_b   1.000
_cell.length_c   1.000
_cell.angle_alpha   90.00
_cell.angle_beta   90.00
_cell.angle_gamma   90.00
#
_symmetry.space_group_name_H-M   'P 1'
#
loop_
_entity.id
_entity.type
_entity.pdbx_description
1 polymer ?
#
loop_
_entity_poly.entity_id
_entity_poly.type
_entity_poly.pdbx_seq_one_letter_code
_entity_poly.pdbx_strand_id
1 'polypeptide(L)'
;MRKSNLRIIGIPEGVEKENGAESVLKEIIQENFPNLGIEGEMCAEEVFRSPRFVNIKGPTARHIVLKMAKMNDKERILRAAMQKKITYKGTPIRLSVDFSTETLQARREWNDIFKTLKDKNLQPRILYPAKISFRYEGEIKCFPDKQKLRDFVAKRPPLQEILKKPLLPEKRKNGRKGSQNTE
;
A
#
# COMPACT_ATOMS: atom_id res chain seq x y z
N MET A 1 -9.80 10.01 2.38
CA MET A 1 -8.54 9.27 2.65
C MET A 1 -8.76 8.36 3.86
N ARG A 2 -8.53 7.05 3.75
CA ARG A 2 -8.78 6.07 4.83
C ARG A 2 -7.63 6.03 5.84
N LYS A 3 -7.48 7.12 6.61
CA LYS A 3 -6.30 7.35 7.47
C LYS A 3 -6.09 6.27 8.52
N SER A 4 -7.16 5.73 9.10
CA SER A 4 -7.08 4.76 10.21
C SER A 4 -7.27 3.30 9.78
N ASN A 5 -7.42 3.04 8.47
CA ASN A 5 -7.74 1.69 8.00
C ASN A 5 -6.48 0.85 7.75
N LEU A 6 -6.51 -0.39 8.19
CA LEU A 6 -5.53 -1.44 7.95
C LEU A 6 -6.18 -2.56 7.14
N ARG A 7 -5.41 -3.23 6.28
CA ARG A 7 -5.87 -4.36 5.47
C ARG A 7 -5.03 -5.60 5.76
N ILE A 8 -5.71 -6.68 6.10
CA ILE A 8 -5.13 -8.01 6.34
C ILE A 8 -5.41 -8.89 5.13
N ILE A 9 -4.36 -9.53 4.62
CA ILE A 9 -4.39 -10.39 3.43
C ILE A 9 -3.88 -11.78 3.81
N GLY A 10 -4.55 -12.82 3.32
CA GLY A 10 -4.15 -14.22 3.52
C GLY A 10 -4.91 -14.96 4.61
N ILE A 11 -5.99 -14.40 5.16
CA ILE A 11 -6.86 -15.10 6.11
C ILE A 11 -7.88 -15.94 5.33
N PRO A 12 -8.00 -17.26 5.56
CA PRO A 12 -9.01 -18.10 4.92
C PRO A 12 -10.44 -17.65 5.24
N GLU A 13 -11.41 -17.89 4.35
CA GLU A 13 -12.83 -17.60 4.62
C GLU A 13 -13.42 -18.58 5.65
N GLY A 14 -14.32 -18.12 6.51
CA GLY A 14 -15.05 -18.98 7.45
C GLY A 14 -14.28 -19.35 8.73
N VAL A 15 -13.12 -18.75 8.96
CA VAL A 15 -12.36 -18.90 10.21
C VAL A 15 -12.86 -17.96 11.31
N GLU A 16 -13.71 -17.00 10.95
CA GLU A 16 -14.41 -16.13 11.88
C GLU A 16 -15.36 -16.94 12.77
N LYS A 17 -15.19 -16.81 14.08
CA LYS A 17 -16.10 -17.39 15.10
C LYS A 17 -17.36 -16.53 15.26
N GLU A 18 -18.18 -16.81 16.26
CA GLU A 18 -19.39 -16.05 16.60
C GLU A 18 -19.16 -14.53 16.73
N ASN A 19 -17.99 -14.13 17.24
CA ASN A 19 -17.57 -12.71 17.33
C ASN A 19 -17.04 -12.14 16.01
N GLY A 20 -17.28 -12.81 14.88
CA GLY A 20 -16.87 -12.39 13.55
C GLY A 20 -15.36 -12.21 13.40
N ALA A 21 -14.97 -11.20 12.60
CA ALA A 21 -13.58 -10.91 12.27
C ALA A 21 -12.77 -10.30 13.44
N GLU A 22 -13.42 -9.89 14.53
CA GLU A 22 -12.74 -9.42 15.74
C GLU A 22 -11.99 -10.55 16.45
N SER A 23 -12.55 -11.77 16.42
CA SER A 23 -11.89 -12.95 16.97
C SER A 23 -10.53 -13.22 16.30
N VAL A 24 -10.49 -13.10 14.97
CA VAL A 24 -9.27 -13.23 14.15
C VAL A 24 -8.26 -12.16 14.51
N LEU A 25 -8.70 -10.91 14.72
CA LEU A 25 -7.80 -9.83 15.11
C LEU A 25 -7.15 -10.10 16.48
N LYS A 26 -7.93 -10.53 17.48
CA LYS A 26 -7.41 -10.89 18.81
C LYS A 26 -6.37 -12.00 18.73
N GLU A 27 -6.64 -13.05 17.95
CA GLU A 27 -5.69 -14.15 17.72
C GLU A 27 -4.39 -13.64 17.06
N ILE A 28 -4.46 -12.80 16.03
CA ILE A 28 -3.27 -12.22 15.37
C ILE A 28 -2.45 -11.37 16.34
N ILE A 29 -3.11 -10.55 17.16
CA ILE A 29 -2.44 -9.68 18.14
C ILE A 29 -1.73 -10.51 19.20
N GLN A 30 -2.37 -11.55 19.74
CA GLN A 30 -1.75 -12.42 20.73
C GLN A 30 -0.55 -13.18 20.16
N GLU A 31 -0.68 -13.73 18.95
CA GLU A 31 0.37 -14.50 18.29
C GLU A 31 1.59 -13.62 17.92
N ASN A 32 1.35 -12.39 17.44
CA ASN A 32 2.42 -11.58 16.85
C ASN A 32 2.81 -10.35 17.66
N PHE A 33 1.97 -9.86 18.55
CA PHE A 33 2.14 -8.57 19.20
C PHE A 33 1.84 -8.65 20.72
N PRO A 34 2.50 -9.55 21.48
CA PRO A 34 2.21 -9.74 22.90
C PRO A 34 2.38 -8.45 23.71
N ASN A 35 3.40 -7.64 23.37
CA ASN A 35 3.67 -6.36 24.04
C ASN A 35 2.63 -5.27 23.72
N LEU A 36 1.88 -5.39 22.62
CA LEU A 36 0.82 -4.44 22.28
C LEU A 36 -0.48 -4.74 23.02
N GLY A 37 -0.69 -5.97 23.51
CA GLY A 37 -1.88 -6.36 24.26
C GLY A 37 -1.88 -5.96 25.74
N ILE A 38 -0.72 -5.58 26.29
CA ILE A 38 -0.55 -5.28 27.72
C ILE A 38 -0.84 -3.79 28.04
N GLU A 39 -0.60 -2.87 27.09
CA GLU A 39 -0.73 -1.42 27.32
C GLU A 39 -2.14 -0.84 27.06
N GLY A 40 -3.11 -1.69 26.75
CA GLY A 40 -4.50 -1.28 26.54
C GLY A 40 -5.14 -2.06 25.39
N GLU A 41 -6.42 -2.43 25.56
CA GLU A 41 -7.20 -3.04 24.48
C GLU A 41 -7.06 -2.22 23.21
N MET A 42 -6.50 -2.85 22.17
CA MET A 42 -6.41 -2.23 20.86
C MET A 42 -7.82 -2.07 20.29
N CYS A 43 -8.39 -0.86 20.40
CA CYS A 43 -9.74 -0.57 19.94
C CYS A 43 -9.82 -0.51 18.41
N ALA A 44 -10.11 -1.65 17.80
CA ALA A 44 -10.72 -1.68 16.48
C ALA A 44 -12.14 -1.09 16.59
N GLU A 45 -12.48 -0.11 15.75
CA GLU A 45 -13.85 0.39 15.64
C GLU A 45 -14.72 -0.56 14.82
N GLU A 46 -14.17 -1.09 13.72
CA GLU A 46 -14.88 -1.99 12.83
C GLU A 46 -13.90 -2.99 12.20
N VAL A 47 -14.33 -4.25 12.10
CA VAL A 47 -13.58 -5.29 11.40
C VAL A 47 -14.53 -6.02 10.45
N PHE A 48 -14.24 -5.98 9.15
CA PHE A 48 -15.10 -6.62 8.16
C PHE A 48 -14.34 -7.12 6.94
N ARG A 49 -14.89 -8.12 6.26
CA ARG A 49 -14.37 -8.62 4.97
C ARG A 49 -14.77 -7.67 3.83
N SER A 50 -13.83 -7.40 2.94
CA SER A 50 -14.05 -6.58 1.74
C SER A 50 -13.61 -7.34 0.49
N PRO A 51 -14.45 -7.45 -0.55
CA PRO A 51 -15.84 -6.91 -0.68
C PRO A 51 -16.87 -7.59 0.24
N ARG A 52 -18.04 -6.97 0.46
CA ARG A 52 -19.08 -7.54 1.36
C ARG A 52 -19.59 -8.91 0.88
N PHE A 53 -19.70 -9.08 -0.43
CA PHE A 53 -20.12 -10.33 -1.04
C PHE A 53 -18.92 -11.25 -1.30
N VAL A 54 -19.12 -12.55 -1.10
CA VAL A 54 -18.16 -13.59 -1.46
C VAL A 54 -18.24 -13.81 -2.97
N ASN A 55 -17.10 -13.71 -3.66
CA ASN A 55 -17.04 -14.14 -5.05
C ASN A 55 -16.70 -15.63 -5.09
N ILE A 56 -17.71 -16.47 -5.35
CA ILE A 56 -17.58 -17.94 -5.40
C ILE A 56 -16.54 -18.39 -6.46
N LYS A 57 -16.32 -17.59 -7.51
CA LYS A 57 -15.38 -17.88 -8.60
C LYS A 57 -13.94 -17.44 -8.30
N GLY A 58 -13.69 -16.76 -7.19
CA GLY A 58 -12.36 -16.24 -6.85
C GLY A 58 -11.49 -17.28 -6.14
N PRO A 59 -10.24 -17.53 -6.59
CA PRO A 59 -9.36 -18.50 -5.92
C PRO A 59 -8.76 -17.95 -4.61
N THR A 60 -8.91 -16.65 -4.33
CA THR A 60 -8.30 -15.98 -3.18
C THR A 60 -9.35 -15.57 -2.15
N ALA A 61 -9.07 -15.82 -0.88
CA ALA A 61 -9.88 -15.31 0.23
C ALA A 61 -9.91 -13.78 0.24
N ARG A 62 -11.05 -13.20 0.66
CA ARG A 62 -11.22 -11.75 0.72
C ARG A 62 -10.32 -11.14 1.77
N HIS A 63 -10.00 -9.86 1.58
CA HIS A 63 -9.23 -9.13 2.57
C HIS A 63 -10.10 -8.75 3.76
N ILE A 64 -9.52 -8.71 4.96
CA ILE A 64 -10.16 -8.09 6.12
C ILE A 64 -9.71 -6.64 6.17
N VAL A 65 -10.67 -5.72 6.25
CA VAL A 65 -10.44 -4.30 6.51
C VAL A 65 -10.74 -4.04 7.98
N LEU A 66 -9.76 -3.46 8.64
CA LEU A 66 -9.77 -3.09 10.04
C LEU A 66 -9.76 -1.56 10.13
N LYS A 67 -10.79 -0.97 10.74
CA LYS A 67 -10.84 0.45 11.05
C LYS A 67 -10.38 0.65 12.50
N MET A 68 -9.25 1.31 12.67
CA MET A 68 -8.67 1.57 14.00
C MET A 68 -9.25 2.86 14.60
N ALA A 69 -9.48 2.89 15.92
CA ALA A 69 -9.87 4.11 16.61
C ALA A 69 -8.74 5.15 16.64
N LYS A 70 -7.51 4.69 16.90
CA LYS A 70 -6.33 5.54 16.99
C LYS A 70 -5.37 5.28 15.84
N MET A 71 -4.91 6.37 15.21
CA MET A 71 -3.91 6.30 14.13
C MET A 71 -2.54 5.84 14.63
N ASN A 72 -2.19 6.17 15.88
CA ASN A 72 -0.93 5.77 16.49
C ASN A 72 -0.80 4.23 16.56
N ASP A 73 -1.89 3.56 16.95
CA ASP A 73 -1.91 2.09 17.07
C ASP A 73 -1.74 1.42 15.71
N LYS A 74 -2.38 1.96 14.67
CA LYS A 74 -2.16 1.53 13.29
C LYS A 74 -0.69 1.63 12.88
N GLU A 75 -0.04 2.78 13.15
CA GLU A 75 1.37 2.97 12.80
C GLU A 75 2.27 2.00 13.55
N ARG A 76 2.01 1.77 14.85
CA ARG A 76 2.74 0.80 15.66
C ARG A 76 2.65 -0.61 15.08
N ILE A 77 1.44 -1.08 14.75
CA ILE A 77 1.24 -2.40 14.10
C ILE A 77 2.01 -2.48 12.80
N LEU A 78 1.89 -1.48 11.93
CA LEU A 78 2.53 -1.49 10.63
C LEU A 78 4.05 -1.51 10.75
N ARG A 79 4.63 -0.74 11.68
CA ARG A 79 6.08 -0.76 11.95
C ARG A 79 6.52 -2.12 12.43
N ALA A 80 5.79 -2.73 13.35
CA ALA A 80 6.11 -4.06 13.87
C ALA A 80 5.95 -5.14 12.78
N ALA A 81 4.93 -5.05 11.93
CA ALA A 81 4.70 -5.92 10.79
C ALA A 81 5.76 -5.79 9.67
N MET A 82 6.48 -4.67 9.61
CA MET A 82 7.61 -4.50 8.69
C MET A 82 8.90 -5.14 9.22
N GLN A 83 9.04 -5.32 10.53
CA GLN A 83 10.26 -5.85 11.16
C GLN A 83 10.30 -7.39 11.18
N LYS A 84 9.13 -8.03 11.23
CA LYS A 84 9.02 -9.49 11.28
C LYS A 84 7.90 -10.02 10.40
N LYS A 85 7.99 -11.30 10.04
CA LYS A 85 6.91 -12.02 9.37
C LYS A 85 5.75 -12.20 10.35
N ILE A 86 4.54 -11.87 9.89
CA ILE A 86 3.32 -12.03 10.66
C ILE A 86 2.65 -13.34 10.25
N THR A 87 2.21 -14.11 11.23
CA THR A 87 1.53 -15.39 11.01
C THR A 87 0.14 -15.38 11.64
N TYR A 88 -0.73 -16.25 11.14
CA TYR A 88 -2.01 -16.57 11.74
C TYR A 88 -2.15 -18.07 11.73
N LYS A 89 -2.18 -18.71 12.90
CA LYS A 89 -2.23 -20.18 13.04
C LYS A 89 -1.15 -20.87 12.20
N GLY A 90 0.07 -20.31 12.22
CA GLY A 90 1.22 -20.79 11.44
C GLY A 90 1.20 -20.45 9.94
N THR A 91 0.13 -19.88 9.40
CA THR A 91 0.08 -19.43 8.00
C THR A 91 0.60 -18.00 7.88
N PRO A 92 1.53 -17.69 6.96
CA PRO A 92 2.02 -16.33 6.79
C PRO A 92 0.93 -15.41 6.24
N ILE A 93 0.76 -14.25 6.87
CA ILE A 93 -0.22 -13.23 6.48
C ILE A 93 0.47 -11.89 6.21
N ARG A 94 -0.22 -11.02 5.49
CA ARG A 94 0.28 -9.67 5.18
C ARG A 94 -0.62 -8.59 5.73
N LEU A 95 -0.04 -7.73 6.55
CA LEU A 95 -0.64 -6.48 7.01
C LEU A 95 -0.19 -5.33 6.11
N SER A 96 -1.14 -4.52 5.66
CA SER A 96 -0.89 -3.42 4.72
C SER A 96 -1.79 -2.21 5.01
N VAL A 97 -1.36 -1.04 4.54
CA VAL A 97 -2.16 0.18 4.63
C VAL A 97 -3.32 0.12 3.64
N ASP A 98 -4.53 0.45 4.07
CA ASP A 98 -5.68 0.60 3.16
C ASP A 98 -5.67 2.01 2.53
N PHE A 99 -5.11 2.10 1.31
CA PHE A 99 -5.12 3.33 0.52
C PHE A 99 -6.41 3.43 -0.31
N SER A 100 -6.87 4.66 -0.61
CA SER A 100 -7.90 4.84 -1.64
C SER A 100 -7.34 4.45 -3.01
N THR A 101 -8.24 4.15 -3.95
CA THR A 101 -7.88 3.87 -5.35
C THR A 101 -7.05 5.00 -5.96
N GLU A 102 -7.45 6.26 -5.73
CA GLU A 102 -6.70 7.44 -6.14
C GLU A 102 -5.28 7.50 -5.57
N THR A 103 -5.12 7.21 -4.26
CA THR A 103 -3.80 7.23 -3.62
C THR A 103 -2.92 6.08 -4.12
N LEU A 104 -3.49 4.90 -4.36
CA LEU A 104 -2.78 3.79 -4.97
C LEU A 104 -2.32 4.12 -6.38
N GLN A 105 -3.18 4.78 -7.17
CA GLN A 105 -2.83 5.19 -8.52
C GLN A 105 -1.70 6.22 -8.52
N ALA A 106 -1.81 7.26 -7.68
CA ALA A 106 -0.75 8.25 -7.51
C ALA A 106 0.58 7.62 -7.04
N ARG A 107 0.54 6.57 -6.21
CA ARG A 107 1.76 5.80 -5.84
C ARG A 107 2.33 4.99 -7.00
N ARG A 108 1.48 4.36 -7.82
CA ARG A 108 1.92 3.59 -9.00
C ARG A 108 2.62 4.49 -10.00
N GLU A 109 2.12 5.70 -10.16
CA GLU A 109 2.75 6.71 -11.00
C GLU A 109 4.20 7.02 -10.60
N TRP A 110 4.55 6.86 -9.31
CA TRP A 110 5.92 7.01 -8.82
C TRP A 110 6.82 5.79 -9.06
N ASN A 111 6.30 4.62 -9.44
CA ASN A 111 7.09 3.37 -9.48
C ASN A 111 8.29 3.44 -10.44
N ASP A 112 8.07 3.91 -11.67
CA ASP A 112 9.15 3.99 -12.67
C ASP A 112 10.22 5.02 -12.30
N ILE A 113 9.77 6.14 -11.73
CA ILE A 113 10.65 7.19 -11.20
C ILE A 113 11.45 6.65 -10.02
N PHE A 114 10.80 5.95 -9.08
CA PHE A 114 11.43 5.36 -7.92
C PHE A 114 12.51 4.35 -8.31
N LYS A 115 12.23 3.48 -9.28
CA LYS A 115 13.21 2.52 -9.81
C LYS A 115 14.43 3.24 -10.37
N THR A 116 14.21 4.25 -11.22
CA THR A 116 15.28 5.04 -11.84
C THR A 116 16.14 5.79 -10.80
N LEU A 117 15.50 6.38 -9.79
CA LEU A 117 16.21 7.06 -8.68
C LEU A 117 17.01 6.08 -7.82
N LYS A 118 16.49 4.86 -7.64
CA LYS A 118 17.17 3.80 -6.89
C LYS A 118 18.42 3.32 -7.64
N ASP A 119 18.32 3.13 -8.96
CA ASP A 119 19.43 2.73 -9.82
C ASP A 119 20.57 3.77 -9.84
N LYS A 120 20.26 5.03 -9.53
CA LYS A 120 21.25 6.13 -9.39
C LYS A 120 21.67 6.42 -7.94
N ASN A 121 21.32 5.56 -6.98
CA ASN A 121 21.68 5.70 -5.57
C ASN A 121 21.20 7.02 -4.90
N LEU A 122 20.12 7.62 -5.40
CA LEU A 122 19.57 8.88 -4.86
C LEU A 122 18.69 8.67 -3.61
N GLN A 123 18.74 7.49 -2.99
CA GLN A 123 18.02 7.13 -1.76
C GLN A 123 16.52 7.52 -1.77
N PRO A 124 15.75 7.09 -2.79
CA PRO A 124 14.35 7.49 -2.90
C PRO A 124 13.48 6.89 -1.79
N ARG A 125 12.46 7.64 -1.34
CA ARG A 125 11.43 7.21 -0.40
C ARG A 125 10.06 7.68 -0.88
N ILE A 126 9.05 6.80 -0.82
CA ILE A 126 7.66 7.18 -1.07
C ILE A 126 6.98 7.46 0.28
N LEU A 127 6.68 8.73 0.53
CA LEU A 127 6.05 9.21 1.73
C LEU A 127 4.53 9.18 1.62
N TYR A 128 3.87 9.16 2.78
CA TYR A 128 2.41 9.25 2.85
C TYR A 128 1.91 10.66 2.44
N PRO A 129 0.76 10.76 1.75
CA PRO A 129 -0.02 9.69 1.17
C PRO A 129 0.53 9.17 -0.17
N ALA A 130 1.09 10.05 -1.02
CA ALA A 130 1.69 9.68 -2.30
C ALA A 130 2.74 10.72 -2.75
N LYS A 131 3.68 11.07 -1.87
CA LYS A 131 4.78 12.00 -2.19
C LYS A 131 6.06 11.21 -2.43
N ILE A 132 6.90 11.63 -3.38
CA ILE A 132 8.24 11.06 -3.54
C ILE A 132 9.27 12.00 -2.92
N SER A 133 10.26 11.44 -2.24
CA SER A 133 11.45 12.16 -1.82
C SER A 133 12.72 11.44 -2.22
N PHE A 134 13.80 12.17 -2.43
CA PHE A 134 15.11 11.62 -2.73
C PHE A 134 16.20 12.61 -2.32
N ARG A 135 17.41 12.12 -2.10
CA ARG A 135 18.59 12.92 -1.80
C ARG A 135 19.23 13.38 -3.10
N TYR A 136 19.47 14.68 -3.23
CA TYR A 136 20.15 15.27 -4.38
C TYR A 136 20.96 16.48 -3.91
N GLU A 137 22.24 16.55 -4.30
CA GLU A 137 23.18 17.60 -3.86
C GLU A 137 23.23 17.78 -2.33
N GLY A 138 23.18 16.68 -1.58
CA GLY A 138 23.22 16.70 -0.10
C GLY A 138 21.88 17.00 0.59
N GLU A 139 20.88 17.50 -0.13
CA GLU A 139 19.57 17.84 0.43
C GLU A 139 18.50 16.79 0.10
N ILE A 140 17.53 16.63 1.01
CA ILE A 140 16.35 15.80 0.76
C ILE A 140 15.30 16.68 0.08
N LYS A 141 14.97 16.37 -1.17
CA LYS A 141 13.90 17.03 -1.92
C LYS A 141 12.63 16.19 -1.85
N CYS A 142 11.48 16.84 -1.69
CA CYS A 142 10.17 16.20 -1.55
C CYS A 142 9.18 16.77 -2.57
N PHE A 143 8.51 15.91 -3.32
CA PHE A 143 7.58 16.29 -4.38
C PHE A 143 6.22 15.62 -4.17
N PRO A 144 5.11 16.41 -4.11
CA PRO A 144 3.78 15.86 -3.91
C PRO A 144 3.14 15.33 -5.20
N ASP A 145 3.55 15.82 -6.36
CA ASP A 145 3.01 15.49 -7.66
C ASP A 145 4.12 15.47 -8.73
N LYS A 146 3.84 14.83 -9.86
CA LYS A 146 4.77 14.71 -10.99
C LYS A 146 5.09 16.05 -11.65
N GLN A 147 4.18 17.02 -11.62
CA GLN A 147 4.39 18.30 -12.31
C GLN A 147 5.49 19.11 -11.62
N LYS A 148 5.44 19.23 -10.29
CA LYS A 148 6.49 19.89 -9.51
C LYS A 148 7.84 19.21 -9.66
N LEU A 149 7.86 17.88 -9.80
CA LEU A 149 9.10 17.16 -10.11
C LEU A 149 9.61 17.53 -11.50
N ARG A 150 8.75 17.61 -12.52
CA ARG A 150 9.14 18.04 -13.87
C ARG A 150 9.73 19.44 -13.87
N ASP A 151 9.09 20.40 -13.19
CA ASP A 151 9.56 21.78 -13.11
C ASP A 151 10.93 21.87 -12.41
N PHE A 152 11.16 21.03 -11.40
CA PHE A 152 12.45 20.94 -10.70
C PHE A 152 13.55 20.33 -11.57
N VAL A 153 13.21 19.29 -12.33
CA VAL A 153 14.11 18.56 -13.23
C VAL A 153 14.46 19.40 -14.46
N ALA A 154 13.52 20.19 -14.99
CA ALA A 154 13.73 21.06 -16.15
C ALA A 154 14.84 22.10 -15.93
N LYS A 155 15.07 22.50 -14.67
CA LYS A 155 16.12 23.46 -14.29
C LYS A 155 17.48 22.80 -14.05
N ARG A 156 17.59 21.46 -14.17
CA ARG A 156 18.78 20.68 -13.77
C ARG A 156 19.12 19.61 -14.82
N PRO A 157 20.04 19.90 -15.76
CA PRO A 157 20.40 18.98 -16.83
C PRO A 157 20.80 17.56 -16.37
N PRO A 158 21.59 17.36 -15.29
CA PRO A 158 21.96 16.02 -14.84
C PRO A 158 20.76 15.17 -14.40
N LEU A 159 19.79 15.78 -13.70
CA LEU A 159 18.55 15.09 -13.32
C LEU A 159 17.63 14.84 -14.50
N GLN A 160 17.66 15.73 -15.49
CA GLN A 160 16.87 15.60 -16.71
C GLN A 160 17.28 14.38 -17.51
N GLU A 161 18.59 14.11 -17.65
CA GLU A 161 19.07 12.90 -18.32
C GLU A 161 18.67 11.62 -17.60
N ILE A 162 18.78 11.62 -16.26
CA ILE A 162 18.41 10.48 -15.42
C ILE A 162 16.91 10.19 -15.53
N LEU A 163 16.07 11.21 -15.38
CA LEU A 163 14.62 11.05 -15.29
C LEU A 163 13.90 11.23 -16.63
N LYS A 164 14.63 11.31 -17.75
CA LYS A 164 14.06 11.49 -19.10
C LYS A 164 13.04 10.40 -19.42
N LYS A 165 13.39 9.13 -19.22
CA LYS A 165 12.52 7.99 -19.54
C LYS A 165 11.24 7.95 -18.69
N PRO A 166 11.29 7.97 -17.35
CA PRO A 166 10.08 7.85 -16.52
C PRO A 166 9.20 9.11 -16.49
N LEU A 167 9.69 10.26 -16.96
CA LEU A 167 8.91 11.50 -17.04
C LEU A 167 8.22 11.72 -18.40
N LEU A 168 8.45 10.87 -19.40
CA LEU A 168 7.71 10.94 -20.66
C LEU A 168 6.25 10.47 -20.46
N PRO A 169 5.27 11.09 -21.14
CA PRO A 169 3.94 10.52 -21.22
C PRO A 169 4.00 9.21 -22.00
N GLU A 170 3.44 8.12 -21.46
CA GLU A 170 3.24 6.89 -22.22
C GLU A 170 2.45 7.22 -23.48
N LYS A 171 3.03 6.96 -24.66
CA LYS A 171 2.26 6.99 -25.91
C LYS A 171 1.16 5.95 -25.76
N ARG A 172 -0.10 6.38 -25.80
CA ARG A 172 -1.27 5.50 -25.83
C ARG A 172 -1.04 4.45 -26.92
N LYS A 173 -0.84 3.20 -26.54
CA LYS A 173 -0.99 2.08 -27.47
C LYS A 173 -2.49 1.95 -27.74
N ASN A 174 -2.99 2.67 -28.75
CA ASN A 174 -4.29 2.38 -29.34
C ASN A 174 -4.19 1.01 -30.02
N GLY A 175 -4.48 -0.03 -29.25
CA GLY A 175 -4.59 -1.40 -29.74
C GLY A 175 -5.96 -1.94 -29.42
N ARG A 176 -6.93 -1.70 -30.30
CA ARG A 176 -8.04 -2.63 -30.51
C ARG A 176 -8.08 -3.02 -31.98
N LYS A 177 -7.50 -4.19 -32.24
CA LYS A 177 -7.80 -5.02 -33.41
C LYS A 177 -9.21 -5.60 -33.24
N GLY A 178 -9.97 -5.59 -34.33
CA GLY A 178 -10.86 -6.68 -34.74
C GLY A 178 -12.29 -6.67 -34.20
N SER A 179 -13.25 -6.44 -35.11
CA SER A 179 -14.30 -7.40 -35.43
C SER A 179 -14.89 -7.03 -36.80
N GLN A 180 -14.39 -7.69 -37.86
CA GLN A 180 -15.15 -7.87 -39.08
C GLN A 180 -16.06 -9.08 -38.81
N ASN A 181 -17.37 -8.88 -38.79
CA ASN A 181 -18.32 -9.97 -38.96
C ASN A 181 -18.84 -9.87 -40.39
N THR A 182 -18.66 -10.95 -41.14
CA THR A 182 -19.38 -11.23 -42.38
C THR A 182 -20.24 -12.44 -42.07
N GLU A 183 -21.55 -12.26 -42.14
CA GLU A 183 -22.55 -13.23 -42.57
C GLU A 183 -23.61 -12.44 -43.35
#